data_AF-A0A9J7ES11-F1
#
_entry.id   AF-A0A9J7ES11-F1
#
_cell.length_a   1.000
_cell.length_b   1.000
_cell.length_c   1.000
_cell.angle_alpha   90.00
_cell.angle_beta   90.00
_cell.angle_gamma   90.00
#
_symmetry.space_group_name_H-M   'P 1'
#
loop_
_entity.id
_entity.type
_entity.pdbx_description
1 polymer ?
#
loop_
_entity_poly.entity_id
_entity_poly.type
_entity_poly.pdbx_seq_one_letter_code
_entity_poly.pdbx_strand_id
1 'polypeptide(L)'
;MCDASNTCVGAALQQYIQGRWQPLGFFSKKLNDAQKKYSTYDRELIAIYLAIRHFRRMFEGKEITVFTDHKPLTFALLRNNSKTETPMRTRYLHYISQFTSKILHIEGKDNVVADALSRIDTITSPSPIDYDELARQQQVDTEIKEVILLDDWLGRKHGSLSFRVTQVLSGHGCFGKYLCRIEREPDARCHHCVHCGEDTAQHTLAECVAWEEQRRVLRNEVGSDLSLPAVVRKMVDSAESWDAVVSFCEDVMSQKETAEREREILLTSFPNRRRRTGRRRRADNALFRPP
;
A
#
# COMPACT_ATOMS: atom_id res chain seq x y z
N MET A 1 9.10 26.03 -7.86
CA MET A 1 8.75 26.82 -9.06
C MET A 1 7.32 26.48 -9.43
N CYS A 2 6.52 27.46 -9.84
CA CYS A 2 5.10 27.28 -10.20
C CYS A 2 4.80 28.02 -11.50
N ASP A 3 3.82 27.52 -12.24
CA ASP A 3 3.30 28.10 -13.48
C ASP A 3 1.83 27.71 -13.70
N ALA A 4 1.07 28.55 -14.39
CA ALA A 4 -0.31 28.27 -14.77
C ALA A 4 -0.60 28.57 -16.24
N SER A 5 -1.20 27.60 -16.92
CA SER A 5 -1.77 27.80 -18.26
C SER A 5 -3.27 28.08 -18.18
N ASN A 6 -3.91 28.16 -19.36
CA ASN A 6 -5.36 28.29 -19.44
C ASN A 6 -6.11 27.01 -19.00
N THR A 7 -5.43 25.86 -18.97
CA THR A 7 -6.07 24.54 -18.78
C THR A 7 -5.55 23.80 -17.56
N CYS A 8 -4.27 23.94 -17.22
CA CYS A 8 -3.61 23.19 -16.16
C CYS A 8 -2.66 24.09 -15.35
N VAL A 9 -2.29 23.63 -14.16
CA VAL A 9 -1.24 24.23 -13.34
C VAL A 9 -0.09 23.25 -13.16
N GLY A 10 1.13 23.76 -13.11
CA GLY A 10 2.35 22.97 -12.97
C GLY A 10 3.23 23.51 -11.85
N ALA A 11 3.94 22.62 -11.15
CA ALA A 11 4.95 23.00 -10.19
C ALA A 11 6.05 21.96 -10.05
N ALA A 12 7.25 22.44 -9.75
CA ALA A 12 8.41 21.61 -9.42
C ALA A 12 8.95 22.05 -8.05
N LEU A 13 9.07 21.08 -7.14
CA LEU A 13 9.80 21.25 -5.89
C LEU A 13 11.26 20.87 -6.14
N GLN A 14 12.17 21.77 -5.81
CA GLN A 14 13.60 21.58 -6.03
C GLN A 14 14.40 22.01 -4.80
N GLN A 15 15.59 21.44 -4.65
CA GLN A 15 16.54 21.81 -3.61
C GLN A 15 17.88 22.18 -4.25
N TYR A 16 18.52 23.22 -3.72
CA TYR A 16 19.85 23.62 -4.15
C TYR A 16 20.90 22.87 -3.31
N ILE A 17 21.64 21.96 -3.96
CA ILE A 17 22.66 21.13 -3.31
C ILE A 17 23.91 21.14 -4.19
N GLN A 18 25.07 21.48 -3.60
CA GLN A 18 26.38 21.47 -4.28
C GLN A 18 26.40 22.28 -5.59
N GLY A 19 25.81 23.47 -5.60
CA GLY A 19 25.86 24.36 -6.77
C GLY A 19 24.85 24.04 -7.88
N ARG A 20 23.98 23.05 -7.68
CA ARG A 20 22.97 22.64 -8.68
C ARG A 20 21.57 22.51 -8.06
N TRP A 21 20.56 22.83 -8.86
CA TRP A 21 19.15 22.56 -8.53
C TRP A 21 18.84 21.08 -8.80
N GLN A 22 18.33 20.39 -7.79
CA GLN A 22 17.91 18.99 -7.88
C GLN A 22 16.40 18.90 -7.65
N PRO A 23 15.63 18.26 -8.56
CA PRO A 23 14.20 18.08 -8.37
C PRO A 23 13.92 17.05 -7.27
N LEU A 24 12.99 17.40 -6.38
CA LEU A 24 12.48 16.52 -5.31
C LEU A 24 11.10 15.96 -5.66
N GLY A 25 10.32 16.68 -6.46
CA GLY A 25 8.99 16.24 -6.87
C GLY A 25 8.34 17.19 -7.86
N PHE A 26 7.39 16.65 -8.61
CA PHE A 26 6.62 17.37 -9.62
C PHE A 26 5.14 17.30 -9.30
N PHE A 27 4.42 18.35 -9.66
CA PHE A 27 2.99 18.47 -9.46
C PHE A 27 2.37 19.06 -10.72
N SER A 28 1.28 18.46 -11.18
CA SER A 28 0.42 19.03 -12.21
C SER A 28 -1.04 18.76 -11.87
N LYS A 29 -1.92 19.69 -12.22
CA LYS A 29 -3.37 19.53 -12.02
C LYS A 29 -4.16 20.27 -13.08
N LYS A 30 -5.16 19.59 -13.65
CA LYS A 30 -6.14 20.19 -14.55
C LYS A 30 -7.08 21.14 -13.80
N LEU A 31 -7.27 22.33 -14.36
CA LEU A 31 -8.22 23.31 -13.84
C LEU A 31 -9.65 22.90 -14.20
N ASN A 32 -10.59 23.14 -13.27
CA ASN A 32 -12.01 22.96 -13.55
C ASN A 32 -12.56 24.12 -14.40
N ASP A 33 -13.79 23.98 -14.93
CA ASP A 33 -14.34 24.97 -15.87
C ASP A 33 -14.55 26.36 -15.27
N ALA A 34 -14.72 26.46 -13.95
CA ALA A 34 -14.75 27.74 -13.26
C ALA A 34 -13.34 28.37 -13.19
N GLN A 35 -12.32 27.58 -12.85
CA GLN A 35 -10.93 28.02 -12.72
C GLN A 35 -10.30 28.42 -14.05
N LYS A 36 -10.68 27.76 -15.16
CA LYS A 36 -10.21 28.15 -16.51
C LYS A 36 -10.60 29.58 -16.86
N LYS A 37 -11.77 30.04 -16.39
CA LYS A 37 -12.29 31.41 -16.62
C LYS A 37 -11.64 32.47 -15.73
N TYR A 38 -10.78 32.07 -14.80
CA TYR A 38 -10.11 33.02 -13.93
C TYR A 38 -9.08 33.86 -14.68
N SER A 39 -8.76 35.03 -14.14
CA SER A 39 -7.69 35.88 -14.69
C SER A 39 -6.34 35.18 -14.59
N THR A 40 -5.35 35.60 -15.39
CA THR A 40 -3.98 35.07 -15.31
C THR A 40 -3.43 35.15 -13.89
N TYR A 41 -3.61 36.29 -13.22
CA TYR A 41 -3.20 36.47 -11.82
C TYR A 41 -3.79 35.42 -10.88
N ASP A 42 -5.08 35.13 -11.03
CA ASP A 42 -5.80 34.16 -10.19
C ASP A 42 -5.35 32.72 -10.45
N ARG A 43 -5.07 32.37 -11.71
CA ARG A 43 -4.57 31.04 -12.08
C ARG A 43 -3.18 30.80 -11.52
N GLU A 44 -2.29 31.79 -11.66
CA GLU A 44 -0.94 31.75 -11.07
C GLU A 44 -0.99 31.64 -9.54
N LEU A 45 -1.86 32.42 -8.88
CA LEU A 45 -2.06 32.33 -7.43
C LEU A 45 -2.54 30.93 -7.00
N ILE A 46 -3.44 30.32 -7.78
CA ILE A 46 -3.94 28.97 -7.55
C ILE A 46 -2.85 27.93 -7.77
N ALA A 47 -1.98 28.10 -8.76
CA ALA A 47 -0.84 27.21 -8.99
C ALA A 47 0.06 27.15 -7.75
N ILE A 48 0.42 28.32 -7.19
CA ILE A 48 1.21 28.40 -5.95
C ILE A 48 0.47 27.74 -4.78
N TYR A 49 -0.80 28.09 -4.57
CA TYR A 49 -1.61 27.54 -3.48
C TYR A 49 -1.70 26.01 -3.54
N LEU A 50 -1.98 25.46 -4.72
CA LEU A 50 -2.11 24.01 -4.91
C LEU A 50 -0.77 23.29 -4.77
N ALA A 51 0.31 23.86 -5.31
CA ALA A 51 1.66 23.32 -5.15
C ALA A 51 2.05 23.24 -3.67
N ILE A 52 1.81 24.32 -2.90
CA ILE A 52 2.12 24.32 -1.46
C ILE A 52 1.28 23.28 -0.72
N ARG A 53 -0.01 23.16 -1.03
CA ARG A 53 -0.87 22.13 -0.43
C ARG A 53 -0.40 20.71 -0.73
N HIS A 54 0.07 20.46 -1.96
CA HIS A 54 0.54 19.15 -2.37
C HIS A 54 1.85 18.77 -1.66
N PHE A 55 2.80 19.69 -1.63
CA PHE A 55 4.14 19.46 -1.08
C PHE A 55 4.29 19.75 0.42
N ARG A 56 3.22 20.19 1.10
CA ARG A 56 3.22 20.60 2.52
C ARG A 56 4.07 19.70 3.41
N ARG A 57 3.85 18.37 3.34
CA ARG A 57 4.54 17.40 4.23
C ARG A 57 6.05 17.33 4.00
N MET A 58 6.55 17.73 2.84
CA MET A 58 7.98 17.63 2.50
C MET A 58 8.82 18.77 3.09
N PHE A 59 8.20 19.93 3.30
CA PHE A 59 8.87 21.14 3.78
C PHE A 59 8.23 21.77 5.02
N GLU A 60 7.33 21.06 5.70
CA GLU A 60 6.78 21.51 6.99
C GLU A 60 7.94 21.76 7.97
N GLY A 61 7.99 22.97 8.55
CA GLY A 61 9.09 23.41 9.42
C GLY A 61 10.37 23.87 8.70
N LYS A 62 10.38 24.00 7.37
CA LYS A 62 11.52 24.51 6.58
C LYS A 62 11.16 25.82 5.90
N GLU A 63 12.14 26.70 5.72
CA GLU A 63 11.97 27.88 4.86
C GLU A 63 11.89 27.47 3.40
N ILE A 64 10.85 27.95 2.71
CA ILE A 64 10.68 27.75 1.27
C ILE A 64 10.63 29.10 0.55
N THR A 65 11.08 29.11 -0.70
CA THR A 65 10.96 30.25 -1.61
C THR A 65 10.14 29.82 -2.82
N VAL A 66 9.13 30.61 -3.17
CA VAL A 66 8.29 30.37 -4.34
C VAL A 66 8.85 31.17 -5.51
N PHE A 67 9.08 30.50 -6.63
CA PHE A 67 9.44 31.12 -7.90
C PHE A 67 8.27 31.04 -8.88
N THR A 68 7.92 32.16 -9.50
CA THR A 68 6.89 32.31 -10.55
C THR A 68 7.41 33.27 -11.61
N ASP A 69 6.98 33.13 -12.86
CA ASP A 69 7.28 34.09 -13.93
C ASP A 69 6.31 35.29 -13.93
N HIS A 70 5.31 35.29 -13.06
CA HIS A 70 4.30 36.33 -12.98
C HIS A 70 4.66 37.42 -11.96
N LYS A 71 5.33 38.48 -12.43
CA LYS A 71 5.80 39.64 -11.63
C LYS A 71 4.77 40.21 -10.64
N PRO A 72 3.46 40.36 -10.97
CA PRO A 72 2.50 40.92 -10.03
C PRO A 72 2.37 40.15 -8.71
N LEU A 73 2.70 38.84 -8.68
CA LEU A 73 2.58 38.01 -7.49
C LEU A 73 3.73 38.18 -6.48
N THR A 74 4.87 38.76 -6.87
CA THR A 74 5.99 38.99 -5.95
C THR A 74 5.62 39.95 -4.83
N PHE A 75 4.68 40.86 -5.09
CA PHE A 75 4.19 41.84 -4.12
C PHE A 75 2.84 41.45 -3.48
N ALA A 76 2.30 40.27 -3.81
CA ALA A 76 0.96 39.88 -3.37
C ALA A 76 0.83 39.75 -1.85
N LEU A 77 1.89 39.28 -1.18
CA LEU A 77 1.92 39.15 0.29
C LEU A 77 2.26 40.46 1.02
N LEU A 78 2.79 41.46 0.32
CA LEU A 78 3.19 42.75 0.89
C LEU A 78 2.06 43.80 0.81
N ARG A 79 0.99 43.53 0.04
CA ARG A 79 -0.14 44.45 -0.11
C ARG A 79 -1.12 44.31 1.05
N ASN A 80 -1.15 45.31 1.93
CA ASN A 80 -2.13 45.44 3.03
C ASN A 80 -3.50 46.01 2.57
N ASN A 81 -4.02 45.59 1.42
CA ASN A 81 -5.24 46.18 0.85
C ASN A 81 -6.47 45.27 1.02
N SER A 82 -7.11 45.36 2.19
CA SER A 82 -8.31 44.59 2.54
C SER A 82 -9.57 44.94 1.73
N LYS A 83 -9.59 46.05 0.97
CA LYS A 83 -10.80 46.56 0.30
C LYS A 83 -10.97 46.14 -1.17
N THR A 84 -9.93 45.60 -1.81
CA THR A 84 -9.93 45.29 -3.27
C THR A 84 -9.62 43.85 -3.62
N GLU A 85 -9.33 42.99 -2.63
CA GLU A 85 -9.05 41.57 -2.84
C GLU A 85 -10.34 40.73 -2.76
N THR A 86 -10.49 39.77 -3.68
CA THR A 86 -11.64 38.86 -3.64
C THR A 86 -11.51 37.89 -2.46
N PRO A 87 -12.62 37.38 -1.88
CA PRO A 87 -12.54 36.43 -0.76
C PRO A 87 -11.69 35.19 -1.05
N MET A 88 -11.67 34.75 -2.32
CA MET A 88 -10.85 33.64 -2.78
C MET A 88 -9.35 33.96 -2.70
N ARG A 89 -8.92 35.13 -3.21
CA ARG A 89 -7.52 35.56 -3.17
C ARG A 89 -7.03 35.72 -1.74
N THR A 90 -7.83 36.36 -0.88
CA THR A 90 -7.52 36.52 0.55
C THR A 90 -7.26 35.18 1.23
N ARG A 91 -8.12 34.18 0.99
CA ARG A 91 -7.96 32.83 1.57
C ARG A 91 -6.68 32.15 1.08
N TYR A 92 -6.35 32.26 -0.20
CA TYR A 92 -5.15 31.63 -0.76
C TYR A 92 -3.88 32.33 -0.28
N LEU A 93 -3.84 33.67 -0.28
CA LEU A 93 -2.70 34.42 0.24
C LEU A 93 -2.47 34.16 1.74
N HIS A 94 -3.54 34.12 2.54
CA HIS A 94 -3.45 33.76 3.96
C HIS A 94 -2.95 32.33 4.19
N TYR A 95 -3.26 31.39 3.29
CA TYR A 95 -2.71 30.04 3.38
C TYR A 95 -1.22 30.02 2.99
N ILE A 96 -0.85 30.70 1.91
CA ILE A 96 0.54 30.79 1.42
C ILE A 96 1.44 31.43 2.48
N SER A 97 0.97 32.49 3.15
CA SER A 97 1.74 33.23 4.16
C SER A 97 2.11 32.39 5.39
N GLN A 98 1.42 31.28 5.65
CA GLN A 98 1.76 30.35 6.73
C GLN A 98 3.05 29.56 6.43
N PHE A 99 3.44 29.45 5.16
CA PHE A 99 4.61 28.67 4.73
C PHE A 99 5.75 29.55 4.23
N THR A 100 5.44 30.69 3.61
CA THR A 100 6.45 31.56 3.03
C THR A 100 5.97 32.99 2.87
N SER A 101 6.91 33.92 3.08
CA SER A 101 6.78 35.34 2.71
C SER A 101 7.61 35.68 1.45
N LYS A 102 8.36 34.72 0.90
CA LYS A 102 9.33 34.92 -0.18
C LYS A 102 8.77 34.39 -1.51
N ILE A 103 8.11 35.27 -2.26
CA ILE A 103 7.70 35.03 -3.65
C ILE A 103 8.61 35.84 -4.57
N LEU A 104 9.44 35.15 -5.35
CA LEU A 104 10.41 35.74 -6.26
C LEU A 104 9.99 35.52 -7.72
N HIS A 105 10.29 36.52 -8.55
CA HIS A 105 10.13 36.40 -9.99
C HIS A 105 11.34 35.67 -10.58
N ILE A 106 11.09 34.74 -11.51
CA ILE A 106 12.10 34.14 -12.37
C ILE A 106 11.72 34.39 -13.84
N GLU A 107 12.69 34.48 -14.75
CA GLU A 107 12.35 34.59 -16.17
C GLU A 107 11.70 33.29 -16.66
N GLY A 108 10.68 33.41 -17.53
CA GLY A 108 9.95 32.25 -18.04
C GLY A 108 10.85 31.21 -18.73
N LYS A 109 11.94 31.66 -19.36
CA LYS A 109 12.95 30.79 -19.99
C LYS A 109 13.64 29.83 -19.00
N ASP A 110 13.70 30.21 -17.73
CA ASP A 110 14.30 29.42 -16.66
C ASP A 110 13.25 28.57 -15.92
N ASN A 111 11.94 28.82 -16.16
CA ASN A 111 10.81 28.10 -15.58
C ASN A 111 10.35 26.88 -16.40
N VAL A 112 11.27 26.28 -17.16
CA VAL A 112 10.99 25.23 -18.16
C VAL A 112 10.16 24.07 -17.61
N VAL A 113 10.46 23.63 -16.39
CA VAL A 113 9.80 22.45 -15.80
C VAL A 113 8.35 22.73 -15.42
N ALA A 114 8.08 23.88 -14.78
CA ALA A 114 6.71 24.21 -14.37
C ALA A 114 5.85 24.54 -15.59
N ASP A 115 6.42 25.24 -16.59
CA ASP A 115 5.77 25.54 -17.87
C ASP A 115 5.41 24.28 -18.65
N ALA A 116 6.33 23.31 -18.75
CA ALA A 116 6.03 22.03 -19.39
C ALA A 116 4.88 21.28 -18.69
N LEU A 117 4.84 21.31 -17.35
CA LEU A 117 3.80 20.63 -16.56
C LEU A 117 2.45 21.34 -16.58
N SER A 118 2.43 22.66 -16.78
CA SER A 118 1.21 23.46 -16.87
C SER A 118 0.58 23.39 -18.26
N ARG A 119 1.34 23.01 -19.30
CA ARG A 119 0.87 22.94 -20.71
C ARG A 119 0.44 21.54 -21.18
N ILE A 120 0.36 20.56 -20.29
CA ILE A 120 -0.09 19.20 -20.64
C ILE A 120 -1.60 19.23 -20.92
N ASP A 121 -1.98 19.38 -22.19
CA ASP A 121 -3.39 19.32 -22.61
C ASP A 121 -3.88 17.87 -22.83
N THR A 122 -2.99 16.96 -23.20
CA THR A 122 -3.27 15.53 -23.38
C THR A 122 -2.00 14.71 -23.12
N ILE A 123 -2.07 13.74 -22.20
CA ILE A 123 -1.13 12.61 -22.24
C ILE A 123 -1.58 11.78 -23.43
N THR A 124 -1.06 12.08 -24.62
CA THR A 124 -1.21 11.16 -25.75
C THR A 124 -0.36 9.96 -25.38
N SER A 125 -0.99 8.92 -24.81
CA SER A 125 -0.35 7.61 -24.78
C SER A 125 0.08 7.31 -26.22
N PRO A 126 1.37 7.03 -26.49
CA PRO A 126 1.91 6.95 -27.84
C PRO A 126 1.26 5.84 -28.69
N SER A 127 0.37 5.04 -28.10
CA SER A 127 -0.57 4.17 -28.77
C SER A 127 -1.87 4.10 -27.94
N PRO A 128 -3.04 3.85 -28.56
CA PRO A 128 -4.15 3.23 -27.85
C PRO A 128 -3.60 1.97 -27.18
N ILE A 129 -3.85 1.79 -25.90
CA ILE A 129 -3.63 0.49 -25.27
C ILE A 129 -4.60 -0.45 -25.98
N ASP A 130 -4.08 -1.40 -26.75
CA ASP A 130 -4.89 -2.43 -27.38
C ASP A 130 -5.37 -3.37 -26.27
N TYR A 131 -6.61 -3.13 -25.82
CA TYR A 131 -7.21 -3.89 -24.73
C TYR A 131 -7.41 -5.36 -25.09
N ASP A 132 -7.57 -5.67 -26.38
CA ASP A 132 -7.74 -7.05 -26.84
C ASP A 132 -6.41 -7.81 -26.78
N GLU A 133 -5.31 -7.18 -27.24
CA GLU A 133 -3.98 -7.77 -27.11
C GLU A 133 -3.53 -7.83 -25.65
N LEU A 134 -3.85 -6.82 -24.83
CA LEU A 134 -3.58 -6.86 -23.39
C LEU A 134 -4.34 -8.02 -22.72
N ALA A 135 -5.62 -8.20 -23.02
CA ALA A 135 -6.41 -9.32 -22.50
C ALA A 135 -5.84 -10.67 -22.94
N ARG A 136 -5.37 -10.79 -24.19
CA ARG A 136 -4.73 -12.00 -24.71
C ARG A 136 -3.40 -12.28 -23.99
N GLN A 137 -2.60 -11.26 -23.72
CA GLN A 137 -1.35 -11.39 -22.97
C GLN A 137 -1.62 -11.79 -21.51
N GLN A 138 -2.64 -11.22 -20.87
CA GLN A 138 -3.09 -11.62 -19.53
C GLN A 138 -3.55 -13.09 -19.46
N GLN A 139 -4.18 -13.60 -20.52
CA GLN A 139 -4.56 -15.02 -20.63
C GLN A 139 -3.36 -15.96 -20.82
N VAL A 140 -2.21 -15.48 -21.29
CA VAL A 140 -1.01 -16.31 -21.48
C VAL A 140 -0.12 -16.25 -20.23
N ASP A 141 -0.11 -15.10 -19.54
CA ASP A 141 0.68 -14.84 -18.35
C ASP A 141 0.36 -15.82 -17.20
N THR A 142 1.38 -16.54 -16.77
CA THR A 142 1.29 -17.55 -15.71
C THR A 142 1.10 -16.96 -14.33
N GLU A 143 1.64 -15.76 -14.06
CA GLU A 143 1.44 -15.06 -12.77
C GLU A 143 0.00 -14.55 -12.67
N ILE A 144 -0.57 -14.06 -13.77
CA ILE A 144 -1.96 -13.59 -13.79
C ILE A 144 -2.94 -14.77 -13.72
N LYS A 145 -2.63 -15.93 -14.31
CA LYS A 145 -3.43 -17.14 -14.13
C LYS A 145 -3.54 -17.60 -12.68
N GLU A 146 -2.53 -17.37 -11.85
CA GLU A 146 -2.62 -17.60 -10.41
C GLU A 146 -3.60 -16.61 -9.74
N VAL A 147 -3.74 -15.40 -10.29
CA VAL A 147 -4.74 -14.40 -9.89
C VAL A 147 -6.14 -14.70 -10.42
N ILE A 148 -6.31 -15.42 -11.55
CA ILE A 148 -7.63 -15.83 -12.08
C ILE A 148 -8.40 -16.71 -11.08
N LEU A 149 -7.70 -17.42 -10.17
CA LEU A 149 -8.34 -18.09 -9.04
C LEU A 149 -9.14 -17.13 -8.15
N LEU A 150 -8.89 -15.82 -8.18
CA LEU A 150 -9.57 -14.84 -7.34
C LEU A 150 -11.05 -14.67 -7.70
N ASP A 151 -11.40 -14.71 -8.98
CA ASP A 151 -12.81 -14.58 -9.41
C ASP A 151 -13.61 -15.83 -9.02
N ASP A 152 -13.05 -17.02 -9.27
CA ASP A 152 -13.66 -18.28 -8.84
C ASP A 152 -13.71 -18.37 -7.31
N TRP A 153 -12.67 -17.89 -6.62
CA TRP A 153 -12.62 -17.78 -5.17
C TRP A 153 -13.71 -16.84 -4.65
N LEU A 154 -13.90 -15.66 -5.23
CA LEU A 154 -14.95 -14.71 -4.80
C LEU A 154 -16.36 -15.19 -5.18
N GLY A 155 -16.51 -15.91 -6.29
CA GLY A 155 -17.79 -16.39 -6.82
C GLY A 155 -18.30 -17.70 -6.21
N ARG A 156 -17.47 -18.42 -5.45
CA ARG A 156 -17.86 -19.69 -4.84
C ARG A 156 -19.04 -19.54 -3.87
N LYS A 157 -19.87 -20.59 -3.78
CA LYS A 157 -21.06 -20.63 -2.91
C LYS A 157 -20.85 -21.41 -1.62
N HIS A 158 -19.64 -21.93 -1.41
CA HIS A 158 -19.26 -22.78 -0.28
C HIS A 158 -18.00 -22.27 0.41
N GLY A 159 -17.77 -22.76 1.62
CA GLY A 159 -16.50 -22.61 2.30
C GLY A 159 -16.27 -21.23 2.92
N SER A 160 -16.22 -21.18 4.25
CA SER A 160 -15.76 -20.00 5.00
C SER A 160 -14.29 -20.14 5.38
N LEU A 161 -13.57 -19.03 5.42
CA LEU A 161 -12.19 -18.99 5.87
C LEU A 161 -12.13 -18.99 7.40
N SER A 162 -11.61 -20.08 7.97
CA SER A 162 -11.27 -20.08 9.39
C SER A 162 -9.96 -19.31 9.65
N PHE A 163 -9.73 -18.96 10.91
CA PHE A 163 -8.48 -18.31 11.34
C PHE A 163 -7.24 -19.15 10.97
N ARG A 164 -7.30 -20.46 11.17
CA ARG A 164 -6.18 -21.38 10.92
C ARG A 164 -5.97 -21.66 9.43
N VAL A 165 -7.04 -21.74 8.65
CA VAL A 165 -6.93 -21.79 7.18
C VAL A 165 -6.25 -20.53 6.66
N THR A 166 -6.65 -19.36 7.16
CA THR A 166 -6.03 -18.08 6.78
C THR A 166 -4.53 -18.05 7.11
N GLN A 167 -4.13 -18.60 8.26
CA GLN A 167 -2.72 -18.76 8.64
C GLN A 167 -1.93 -19.60 7.63
N VAL A 168 -2.46 -20.76 7.26
CA VAL A 168 -1.83 -21.67 6.28
C VAL A 168 -1.68 -20.99 4.93
N LEU A 169 -2.75 -20.39 4.39
CA LEU A 169 -2.74 -19.78 3.05
C LEU A 169 -1.78 -18.60 2.92
N SER A 170 -1.57 -17.83 4.00
CA SER A 170 -0.68 -16.67 3.98
C SER A 170 0.69 -16.96 4.62
N GLY A 171 0.93 -18.18 5.10
CA GLY A 171 2.18 -18.58 5.73
C GLY A 171 2.52 -17.80 7.01
N HIS A 172 1.52 -17.30 7.75
CA HIS A 172 1.72 -16.63 9.04
C HIS A 172 1.29 -17.51 10.21
N GLY A 173 1.54 -17.07 11.45
CA GLY A 173 1.11 -17.78 12.66
C GLY A 173 2.26 -18.49 13.35
N CYS A 174 2.16 -19.81 13.55
CA CYS A 174 3.11 -20.62 14.30
C CYS A 174 4.19 -21.30 13.43
N PHE A 175 4.38 -20.85 12.19
CA PHE A 175 5.43 -21.36 11.30
C PHE A 175 6.80 -20.77 11.66
N GLY A 176 7.82 -21.61 11.78
CA GLY A 176 9.19 -21.19 12.13
C GLY A 176 9.73 -20.07 11.24
N LYS A 177 9.53 -20.13 9.91
CA LYS A 177 9.94 -19.04 8.99
C LYS A 177 9.28 -17.70 9.33
N TYR A 178 7.99 -17.73 9.67
CA TYR A 178 7.26 -16.53 10.07
C TYR A 178 7.73 -16.01 11.43
N LEU A 179 7.87 -16.90 12.43
CA LEU A 179 8.29 -16.56 13.78
C LEU A 179 9.71 -15.99 13.81
N CYS A 180 10.62 -16.54 13.01
CA CYS A 180 11.97 -16.02 12.82
C CYS A 180 11.96 -14.62 12.21
N ARG A 181 11.13 -14.40 11.18
CA ARG A 181 10.98 -13.09 10.52
C ARG A 181 10.49 -11.99 11.47
N ILE A 182 9.65 -12.35 12.45
CA ILE A 182 9.16 -11.41 13.47
C ILE A 182 9.98 -11.44 14.78
N GLU A 183 11.18 -12.03 14.74
CA GLU A 183 12.14 -12.08 15.84
C GLU A 183 11.60 -12.76 17.13
N ARG A 184 10.63 -13.66 17.00
CA ARG A 184 10.12 -14.48 18.12
C ARG A 184 10.88 -15.79 18.29
N GLU A 185 11.44 -16.33 17.22
CA GLU A 185 12.29 -17.52 17.21
C GLU A 185 13.68 -17.16 16.63
N PRO A 186 14.76 -17.83 17.07
CA PRO A 186 16.12 -17.54 16.61
C PRO A 186 16.41 -18.08 15.20
N ASP A 187 15.67 -19.10 14.76
CA ASP A 187 15.83 -19.72 13.46
C ASP A 187 14.48 -20.19 12.89
N ALA A 188 14.48 -20.53 11.62
CA ALA A 188 13.28 -20.91 10.88
C ALA A 188 12.96 -22.41 10.94
N ARG A 189 13.68 -23.22 11.74
CA ARG A 189 13.57 -24.69 11.68
C ARG A 189 12.22 -25.18 12.17
N CYS A 190 11.85 -26.38 11.71
CA CYS A 190 10.65 -27.04 12.18
C CYS A 190 10.88 -27.67 13.54
N HIS A 191 10.00 -27.36 14.50
CA HIS A 191 10.01 -28.00 15.83
C HIS A 191 9.37 -29.39 15.84
N HIS A 192 8.72 -29.79 14.74
CA HIS A 192 7.99 -31.05 14.64
C HIS A 192 8.72 -32.11 13.83
N CYS A 193 9.75 -31.73 13.06
CA CYS A 193 10.57 -32.70 12.33
C CYS A 193 12.04 -32.28 12.28
N VAL A 194 12.92 -33.26 12.13
CA VAL A 194 14.39 -33.04 12.05
C VAL A 194 14.90 -32.84 10.63
N HIS A 195 14.06 -33.08 9.62
CA HIS A 195 14.50 -33.21 8.23
C HIS A 195 14.40 -31.91 7.42
N CYS A 196 13.83 -30.84 7.97
CA CYS A 196 13.58 -29.60 7.22
C CYS A 196 14.43 -28.43 7.69
N GLY A 197 14.96 -27.67 6.72
CA GLY A 197 15.70 -26.42 6.98
C GLY A 197 14.81 -25.22 7.31
N GLU A 198 13.56 -25.17 6.81
CA GLU A 198 12.63 -24.06 7.06
C GLU A 198 11.18 -24.53 7.24
N ASP A 199 10.58 -24.25 8.39
CA ASP A 199 9.17 -24.50 8.67
C ASP A 199 8.30 -23.44 7.99
N THR A 200 7.72 -23.83 6.85
CA THR A 200 6.76 -23.07 6.07
C THR A 200 5.38 -23.72 6.09
N ALA A 201 4.35 -22.99 5.62
CA ALA A 201 3.04 -23.58 5.38
C ALA A 201 3.12 -24.72 4.35
N GLN A 202 3.90 -24.54 3.27
CA GLN A 202 4.13 -25.56 2.25
C GLN A 202 4.79 -26.82 2.85
N HIS A 203 5.80 -26.63 3.71
CA HIS A 203 6.43 -27.73 4.43
C HIS A 203 5.42 -28.50 5.28
N THR A 204 4.57 -27.79 6.05
CA THR A 204 3.53 -28.41 6.88
C THR A 204 2.53 -29.19 6.04
N LEU A 205 2.08 -28.60 4.92
CA LEU A 205 1.08 -29.18 4.02
C LEU A 205 1.58 -30.36 3.21
N ALA A 206 2.85 -30.41 2.80
CA ALA A 206 3.31 -31.38 1.81
C ALA A 206 4.43 -32.32 2.29
N GLU A 207 5.22 -31.94 3.30
CA GLU A 207 6.53 -32.59 3.56
C GLU A 207 6.73 -33.04 5.01
N CYS A 208 6.19 -32.31 5.99
CA CYS A 208 6.52 -32.47 7.39
C CYS A 208 6.09 -33.83 7.95
N VAL A 209 7.01 -34.77 8.17
CA VAL A 209 6.71 -36.15 8.58
C VAL A 209 5.80 -36.28 9.81
N ALA A 210 5.77 -35.28 10.71
CA ALA A 210 4.88 -35.25 11.87
C ALA A 210 3.38 -35.28 11.52
N TRP A 211 3.01 -34.79 10.34
CA TRP A 211 1.61 -34.64 9.91
C TRP A 211 1.22 -35.62 8.80
N GLU A 212 1.95 -36.74 8.66
CA GLU A 212 1.71 -37.70 7.56
C GLU A 212 0.32 -38.32 7.62
N GLU A 213 -0.22 -38.61 8.81
CA GLU A 213 -1.55 -39.20 8.92
C GLU A 213 -2.66 -38.21 8.53
N GLN A 214 -2.57 -36.95 8.99
CA GLN A 214 -3.48 -35.90 8.57
C GLN A 214 -3.37 -35.65 7.06
N ARG A 215 -2.15 -35.65 6.51
CA ARG A 215 -1.94 -35.51 5.07
C ARG A 215 -2.51 -36.67 4.28
N ARG A 216 -2.47 -37.90 4.80
CA ARG A 216 -3.03 -39.07 4.12
C ARG A 216 -4.53 -38.88 3.87
N VAL A 217 -5.26 -38.37 4.87
CA VAL A 217 -6.68 -38.00 4.72
C VAL A 217 -6.84 -36.88 3.69
N LEU A 218 -6.03 -35.82 3.80
CA LEU A 218 -6.10 -34.70 2.86
C LEU A 218 -5.83 -35.11 1.40
N ARG A 219 -4.86 -36.01 1.16
CA ARG A 219 -4.52 -36.50 -0.18
C ARG A 219 -5.64 -37.30 -0.84
N ASN A 220 -6.47 -37.97 -0.05
CA ASN A 220 -7.61 -38.71 -0.59
C ASN A 220 -8.67 -37.78 -1.19
N GLU A 221 -8.83 -36.58 -0.63
CA GLU A 221 -9.83 -35.60 -1.07
C GLU A 221 -9.28 -34.62 -2.12
N VAL A 222 -8.06 -34.10 -1.89
CA VAL A 222 -7.46 -33.02 -2.70
C VAL A 222 -6.56 -33.58 -3.81
N GLY A 223 -6.06 -34.81 -3.66
CA GLY A 223 -5.11 -35.44 -4.56
C GLY A 223 -3.67 -35.45 -4.03
N SER A 224 -2.75 -35.99 -4.83
CA SER A 224 -1.35 -36.19 -4.43
C SER A 224 -0.51 -34.90 -4.39
N ASP A 225 -0.86 -33.91 -5.22
CA ASP A 225 -0.20 -32.61 -5.25
C ASP A 225 -0.76 -31.70 -4.16
N LEU A 226 0.03 -31.56 -3.08
CA LEU A 226 -0.28 -30.68 -1.95
C LEU A 226 0.49 -29.35 -2.02
N SER A 227 0.88 -28.90 -3.22
CA SER A 227 1.32 -27.52 -3.40
C SER A 227 0.19 -26.55 -3.07
N LEU A 228 0.50 -25.42 -2.41
CA LEU A 228 -0.49 -24.41 -2.04
C LEU A 228 -1.40 -24.01 -3.21
N PRO A 229 -0.89 -23.75 -4.44
CA PRO A 229 -1.75 -23.47 -5.59
C PRO A 229 -2.69 -24.63 -5.97
N ALA A 230 -2.23 -25.88 -5.90
CA ALA A 230 -3.07 -27.03 -6.20
C ALA A 230 -4.17 -27.23 -5.15
N VAL A 231 -3.82 -27.09 -3.87
CA VAL A 231 -4.77 -27.15 -2.75
C VAL A 231 -5.83 -26.05 -2.89
N VAL A 232 -5.43 -24.81 -3.13
CA VAL A 232 -6.34 -23.66 -3.32
C VAL A 232 -7.30 -23.91 -4.48
N ARG A 233 -6.80 -24.42 -5.62
CA ARG A 233 -7.64 -24.76 -6.78
C ARG A 233 -8.72 -25.78 -6.40
N LYS A 234 -8.33 -26.86 -5.71
CA LYS A 234 -9.27 -27.90 -5.26
C LYS A 234 -10.30 -27.40 -4.24
N MET A 235 -9.89 -26.51 -3.34
CA MET A 235 -10.82 -25.85 -2.42
C MET A 235 -11.91 -25.07 -3.16
N VAL A 236 -11.53 -24.33 -4.21
CA VAL A 236 -12.49 -23.58 -5.03
C VAL A 236 -13.44 -24.53 -5.78
N ASP A 237 -12.90 -25.62 -6.31
CA ASP A 237 -13.66 -26.56 -7.15
C ASP A 237 -14.73 -27.37 -6.36
N SER A 238 -14.50 -27.70 -5.09
CA SER A 238 -15.37 -28.62 -4.32
C SER A 238 -15.52 -28.21 -2.86
N ALA A 239 -16.75 -28.29 -2.35
CA ALA A 239 -17.06 -28.07 -0.94
C ALA A 239 -16.44 -29.15 -0.04
N GLU A 240 -16.41 -30.39 -0.51
CA GLU A 240 -15.79 -31.52 0.19
C GLU A 240 -14.27 -31.33 0.33
N SER A 241 -13.61 -30.92 -0.77
CA SER A 241 -12.19 -30.55 -0.75
C SER A 241 -11.93 -29.35 0.18
N TRP A 242 -12.83 -28.37 0.20
CA TRP A 242 -12.76 -27.25 1.13
C TRP A 242 -12.80 -27.73 2.59
N ASP A 243 -13.79 -28.55 2.94
CA ASP A 243 -13.98 -29.05 4.30
C ASP A 243 -12.82 -29.95 4.74
N ALA A 244 -12.26 -30.75 3.84
CA ALA A 244 -11.06 -31.55 4.09
C ALA A 244 -9.85 -30.67 4.43
N VAL A 245 -9.63 -29.58 3.66
CA VAL A 245 -8.56 -28.62 3.94
C VAL A 245 -8.80 -27.88 5.26
N VAL A 246 -10.03 -27.46 5.54
CA VAL A 246 -10.40 -26.83 6.82
C VAL A 246 -10.09 -27.80 7.97
N SER A 247 -10.53 -29.05 7.88
CA SER A 247 -10.31 -30.07 8.91
C SER A 247 -8.81 -30.28 9.18
N PHE A 248 -8.02 -30.44 8.11
CA PHE A 248 -6.56 -30.55 8.21
C PHE A 248 -5.95 -29.32 8.91
N CYS A 249 -6.32 -28.11 8.47
CA CYS A 249 -5.78 -26.87 9.01
C CYS A 249 -6.16 -26.68 10.48
N GLU A 250 -7.40 -27.02 10.85
CA GLU A 250 -7.87 -26.92 12.24
C GLU A 250 -7.11 -27.88 13.16
N ASP A 251 -6.95 -29.15 12.77
CA ASP A 251 -6.23 -30.13 13.58
C ASP A 251 -4.74 -29.77 13.71
N VAL A 252 -4.04 -29.66 12.57
CA VAL A 252 -2.59 -29.46 12.55
C VAL A 252 -2.20 -28.13 13.18
N MET A 253 -2.88 -27.04 12.83
CA MET A 253 -2.52 -25.73 13.39
C MET A 253 -2.87 -25.63 14.87
N SER A 254 -3.94 -26.27 15.35
CA SER A 254 -4.23 -26.33 16.79
C SER A 254 -3.08 -26.97 17.57
N GLN A 255 -2.53 -28.07 17.05
CA GLN A 255 -1.42 -28.77 17.67
C GLN A 255 -0.13 -27.94 17.60
N LYS A 256 0.19 -27.32 16.44
CA LYS A 256 1.36 -26.44 16.31
C LYS A 256 1.29 -25.22 17.24
N GLU A 257 0.13 -24.58 17.34
CA GLU A 257 -0.09 -23.45 18.26
C GLU A 257 0.05 -23.86 19.73
N THR A 258 -0.42 -25.05 20.09
CA THR A 258 -0.29 -25.58 21.46
C THR A 258 1.18 -25.82 21.79
N ALA A 259 1.92 -26.47 20.90
CA ALA A 259 3.35 -26.69 21.05
C ALA A 259 4.16 -25.38 21.12
N GLU A 260 3.79 -24.36 20.34
CA GLU A 260 4.39 -23.01 20.44
C GLU A 260 4.15 -22.41 21.83
N ARG A 261 2.91 -22.43 22.33
CA ARG A 261 2.56 -21.88 23.65
C ARG A 261 3.32 -22.58 24.78
N GLU A 262 3.44 -23.91 24.72
CA GLU A 262 4.20 -24.68 25.69
C GLU A 262 5.69 -24.27 25.72
N ARG A 263 6.31 -24.08 24.54
CA ARG A 263 7.68 -23.56 24.46
C ARG A 263 7.82 -22.16 25.03
N GLU A 264 6.86 -21.28 24.76
CA GLU A 264 6.87 -19.93 25.33
C GLU A 264 6.78 -19.95 26.86
N ILE A 265 5.95 -20.83 27.43
CA ILE A 265 5.82 -21.01 28.88
C ILE A 265 7.15 -21.51 29.48
N LEU A 266 7.80 -22.47 28.82
CA LEU A 266 9.09 -23.00 29.26
C LEU A 266 10.19 -21.93 29.21
N LEU A 267 10.25 -21.14 28.13
CA LEU A 267 11.23 -20.05 27.97
C LEU A 267 11.01 -18.90 28.95
N THR A 268 9.75 -18.60 29.30
CA THR A 268 9.41 -17.52 30.25
C THR A 268 9.52 -17.94 31.71
N SER A 269 9.59 -19.24 32.01
CA SER A 269 9.89 -19.77 33.34
C SER A 269 11.37 -19.58 33.75
N PHE A 270 12.25 -19.17 32.82
CA PHE A 270 13.61 -18.73 33.10
C PHE A 270 13.70 -17.20 33.06
N PRO A 271 14.24 -16.53 34.10
CA PRO A 271 14.00 -15.10 34.35
C PRO A 271 14.88 -14.15 33.53
N ASN A 272 15.02 -14.32 32.20
CA ASN A 272 15.94 -13.45 31.44
C ASN A 272 15.60 -13.10 29.99
N ARG A 273 14.32 -13.00 29.60
CA ARG A 273 13.94 -12.23 28.40
C ARG A 273 12.78 -11.28 28.66
N ARG A 274 13.07 -9.97 28.54
CA ARG A 274 12.13 -8.86 28.64
C ARG A 274 10.99 -9.02 27.63
N ARG A 275 9.76 -9.13 28.12
CA ARG A 275 8.51 -9.07 27.33
C ARG A 275 8.37 -7.72 26.62
N ARG A 276 8.09 -7.74 25.31
CA ARG A 276 7.21 -6.73 24.69
C ARG A 276 5.79 -7.30 24.73
N THR A 277 4.94 -6.72 25.56
CA THR A 277 3.55 -7.13 25.76
C THR A 277 2.69 -6.77 24.54
N GLY A 278 2.57 -7.70 23.60
CA GLY A 278 1.45 -7.73 22.66
C GLY A 278 0.24 -8.38 23.33
N ARG A 279 -0.73 -7.58 23.77
CA ARG A 279 -1.96 -8.03 24.44
C ARG A 279 -2.86 -8.76 23.42
N ARG A 280 -2.75 -10.09 23.29
CA ARG A 280 -3.82 -10.90 22.66
C ARG A 280 -5.05 -10.81 23.56
N ARG A 281 -6.09 -10.10 23.10
CA ARG A 281 -7.38 -10.00 23.79
C ARG A 281 -7.98 -11.40 23.87
N ARG A 282 -8.21 -11.91 25.09
CA ARG A 282 -9.21 -12.96 25.32
C ARG A 282 -10.57 -12.35 24.93
N ALA A 283 -11.25 -12.94 23.97
CA ALA A 283 -12.67 -12.70 23.79
C ALA A 283 -13.40 -13.65 24.73
N ASP A 284 -13.97 -13.10 25.80
CA ASP A 284 -14.92 -13.83 26.64
C ASP A 284 -16.18 -14.07 25.80
N ASN A 285 -16.46 -15.35 25.52
CA ASN A 285 -17.67 -15.80 24.86
C ASN A 285 -18.80 -15.82 25.90
N ALA A 286 -19.52 -14.72 26.03
CA ALA A 286 -20.85 -14.68 26.63
C ALA A 286 -21.63 -13.54 26.01
N LEU A 287 -22.92 -13.77 25.75
CA LEU A 287 -23.94 -12.88 25.16
C LEU A 287 -24.12 -12.98 23.64
N PHE A 288 -24.73 -14.08 23.20
CA PHE A 288 -25.81 -14.04 22.20
C PHE A 288 -26.73 -15.26 22.43
N ARG A 289 -27.84 -15.05 23.14
CA ARG A 289 -29.05 -15.87 23.01
C ARG A 289 -30.11 -14.99 22.35
N PRO A 290 -30.67 -15.36 21.18
CA PRO A 290 -31.79 -14.65 20.58
C PRO A 290 -33.12 -15.09 21.21
N PRO A 291 -34.18 -14.27 21.07
CA PRO A 291 -35.51 -14.51 21.65
C PRO A 291 -36.25 -15.70 21.05
#